data_AF-A0A150TZT5-F1
#
_entry.id   AF-A0A150TZT5-F1
#
_cell.length_a   1.000
_cell.length_b   1.000
_cell.length_c   1.000
_cell.angle_alpha   90.00
_cell.angle_beta   90.00
_cell.angle_gamma   90.00
#
_symmetry.space_group_name_H-M   'P 1'
#
loop_
_entity.id
_entity.type
_entity.pdbx_description
1 polymer ?
#
loop_
_entity_poly.entity_id
_entity_poly.type
_entity_poly.pdbx_seq_one_letter_code
_entity_poly.pdbx_strand_id
1 'polypeptide(L)'
;MLDYMMRLVEERRKAPGEDVASRFIAAEDGDAELAGEAAMQCFQMVAAGFVTSVNQIANTVLALLNHPAELAKLREAPGLVRGAVEESLRFEPSVLSLSRMCKSDTEIRGARVSEGQFVFAMIAAANRDPGLFSEPDRFDITRQQSRHLTFGSGAHYCPGAPLIRMEVEESLRALFSLPRWELAEPTLSYAGSNLQDRGPSSLRVRFPAA
;
A
#
# COMPACT_ATOMS: atom_id res chain seq x y z
N MET A 1 -11.27 11.40 -15.41
CA MET A 1 -10.85 11.56 -14.01
C MET A 1 -10.24 12.93 -13.76
N LEU A 2 -9.20 13.34 -14.50
CA LEU A 2 -8.60 14.68 -14.35
C LEU A 2 -9.60 15.82 -14.55
N ASP A 3 -10.46 15.73 -15.57
CA ASP A 3 -11.55 16.69 -15.79
C ASP A 3 -12.47 16.87 -14.56
N TYR A 4 -12.81 15.77 -13.89
CA TYR A 4 -13.60 15.83 -12.66
C TYR A 4 -12.83 16.53 -11.54
N MET A 5 -11.53 16.27 -11.39
CA MET A 5 -10.70 16.94 -10.37
C MET A 5 -10.56 18.45 -10.64
N MET A 6 -10.41 18.85 -11.91
CA MET A 6 -10.39 20.27 -12.29
C MET A 6 -11.71 20.95 -11.94
N ARG A 7 -12.85 20.33 -12.23
CA ARG A 7 -14.17 20.85 -11.86
C ARG A 7 -14.37 20.94 -10.35
N LEU A 8 -13.98 19.91 -9.60
CA LEU A 8 -14.04 19.89 -8.13
C LEU A 8 -13.22 21.04 -7.53
N VAL A 9 -12.01 21.26 -8.04
CA VAL A 9 -11.14 22.36 -7.58
C VAL A 9 -11.77 23.72 -7.88
N GLU A 10 -12.34 23.91 -9.06
CA GLU A 10 -13.03 25.15 -9.42
C GLU A 10 -14.26 25.42 -8.54
N GLU A 11 -15.01 24.38 -8.19
CA GLU A 11 -16.11 24.48 -7.22
C GLU A 11 -15.60 24.88 -5.83
N ARG A 12 -14.51 24.27 -5.35
CA ARG A 12 -13.92 24.56 -4.04
C ARG A 12 -13.19 25.90 -3.96
N ARG A 13 -12.71 26.45 -5.07
CA ARG A 13 -12.21 27.83 -5.14
C ARG A 13 -13.32 28.85 -4.86
N LYS A 14 -14.55 28.57 -5.31
CA LYS A 14 -15.72 29.44 -5.09
C LYS A 14 -16.34 29.27 -3.70
N ALA A 15 -16.29 28.06 -3.17
CA ALA A 15 -16.82 27.73 -1.86
C ALA A 15 -15.89 26.73 -1.14
N PRO A 16 -14.85 27.23 -0.43
CA PRO A 16 -13.96 26.37 0.34
C PRO A 16 -14.70 25.57 1.42
N GLY A 17 -14.31 24.31 1.60
CA GLY A 17 -14.82 23.43 2.66
C GLY A 17 -13.70 22.91 3.57
N GLU A 18 -14.00 21.87 4.36
CA GLU A 18 -13.02 21.24 5.26
C GLU A 18 -12.25 20.07 4.62
N ASP A 19 -12.51 19.80 3.34
CA ASP A 19 -11.93 18.67 2.60
C ASP A 19 -10.50 18.92 2.10
N VAL A 20 -9.85 17.84 1.67
CA VAL A 20 -8.46 17.86 1.21
C VAL A 20 -8.26 18.72 -0.03
N ALA A 21 -9.23 18.79 -0.94
CA ALA A 21 -9.14 19.65 -2.12
C ALA A 21 -9.06 21.13 -1.71
N SER A 22 -9.88 21.54 -0.74
CA SER A 22 -9.85 22.90 -0.17
C SER A 22 -8.52 23.21 0.52
N ARG A 23 -7.90 22.22 1.18
CA ARG A 23 -6.58 22.35 1.80
C ARG A 23 -5.45 22.50 0.77
N PHE A 24 -5.49 21.76 -0.32
CA PHE A 24 -4.51 21.93 -1.41
C PHE A 24 -4.64 23.30 -2.06
N ILE A 25 -5.86 23.75 -2.33
CA ILE A 25 -6.11 25.10 -2.87
C ILE A 25 -5.56 26.18 -1.93
N ALA A 26 -5.80 26.05 -0.63
CA ALA A 26 -5.28 27.00 0.36
C ALA A 26 -3.75 27.00 0.44
N ALA A 27 -3.08 25.90 0.09
CA ALA A 27 -1.63 25.81 0.05
C ALA A 27 -1.01 26.48 -1.19
N GLU A 28 -1.80 26.76 -2.23
CA GLU A 28 -1.36 27.50 -3.43
C GLU A 28 -1.28 29.04 -3.18
N ASP A 29 -1.73 29.55 -2.03
CA ASP A 29 -2.05 30.96 -1.82
C ASP A 29 -0.88 31.92 -2.15
N GLY A 30 -0.97 32.57 -3.32
CA GLY A 30 0.00 33.54 -3.83
C GLY A 30 1.18 32.94 -4.61
N ASP A 31 1.28 31.62 -4.73
CA ASP A 31 2.36 30.96 -5.46
C ASP A 31 1.94 30.65 -6.90
N ALA A 32 2.49 31.42 -7.83
CA ALA A 32 2.25 31.23 -9.27
C ALA A 32 2.80 29.89 -9.79
N GLU A 33 3.78 29.29 -9.11
CA GLU A 33 4.35 27.98 -9.50
C GLU A 33 3.40 26.83 -9.14
N LEU A 34 2.62 26.98 -8.07
CA LEU A 34 1.63 25.98 -7.62
C LEU A 34 0.27 26.12 -8.30
N ALA A 35 0.09 27.14 -9.17
CA ALA A 35 -1.19 27.43 -9.78
C ALA A 35 -1.73 26.25 -10.62
N GLY A 36 -2.78 25.60 -10.14
CA GLY A 36 -3.42 24.47 -10.83
C GLY A 36 -2.85 23.10 -10.42
N GLU A 37 -1.93 23.06 -9.46
CA GLU A 37 -1.42 21.81 -8.90
C GLU A 37 -2.45 21.07 -8.06
N ALA A 38 -3.37 21.77 -7.39
CA ALA A 38 -4.37 21.17 -6.52
C ALA A 38 -5.18 20.07 -7.22
N ALA A 39 -5.53 20.27 -8.50
CA ALA A 39 -6.25 19.26 -9.28
C ALA A 39 -5.39 18.02 -9.54
N MET A 40 -4.10 18.21 -9.82
CA MET A 40 -3.14 17.12 -10.00
C MET A 40 -2.84 16.39 -8.70
N GLN A 41 -2.71 17.11 -7.58
CA GLN A 41 -2.51 16.52 -6.25
C GLN A 41 -3.74 15.70 -5.81
N CYS A 42 -4.96 16.22 -6.03
CA CYS A 42 -6.19 15.47 -5.83
C CYS A 42 -6.25 14.20 -6.70
N PHE A 43 -5.90 14.34 -7.98
CA PHE A 43 -5.82 13.20 -8.89
C PHE A 43 -4.81 12.16 -8.41
N GLN A 44 -3.61 12.57 -8.01
CA GLN A 44 -2.57 11.67 -7.50
C GLN A 44 -2.99 10.95 -6.22
N MET A 45 -3.69 11.62 -5.30
CA MET A 45 -4.22 10.96 -4.10
C MET A 45 -5.17 9.82 -4.45
N VAL A 46 -6.08 10.03 -5.39
CA VAL A 46 -7.02 8.99 -5.83
C VAL A 46 -6.29 7.89 -6.58
N ALA A 47 -5.43 8.24 -7.54
CA ALA A 47 -4.72 7.29 -8.38
C ALA A 47 -3.75 6.41 -7.57
N ALA A 48 -2.97 7.01 -6.67
CA ALA A 48 -1.99 6.30 -5.86
C ALA A 48 -2.63 5.58 -4.66
N GLY A 49 -3.68 6.14 -4.08
CA GLY A 49 -4.30 5.63 -2.85
C GLY A 49 -5.33 4.52 -3.06
N PHE A 50 -6.02 4.48 -4.21
CA PHE A 50 -7.12 3.53 -4.39
C PHE A 50 -6.64 2.09 -4.61
N VAL A 51 -5.86 1.86 -5.67
CA VAL A 51 -5.47 0.50 -6.10
C VAL A 51 -4.57 -0.16 -5.07
N THR A 52 -3.62 0.58 -4.50
CA THR A 52 -2.65 0.06 -3.53
C THR A 52 -3.33 -0.38 -2.24
N SER A 53 -4.26 0.41 -1.70
CA SER A 53 -4.96 0.09 -0.45
C SER A 53 -5.89 -1.12 -0.60
N VAL A 54 -6.68 -1.16 -1.68
CA VAL A 54 -7.56 -2.32 -1.98
C VAL A 54 -6.74 -3.60 -2.11
N ASN A 55 -5.62 -3.55 -2.84
CA ASN A 55 -4.74 -4.69 -2.99
C ASN A 55 -4.08 -5.08 -1.66
N GLN A 56 -3.69 -4.13 -0.83
CA GLN A 56 -3.08 -4.43 0.47
C GLN A 56 -4.07 -5.10 1.42
N ILE A 57 -5.34 -4.66 1.44
CA ILE A 57 -6.40 -5.35 2.22
C ILE A 57 -6.53 -6.80 1.75
N ALA A 58 -6.63 -7.02 0.43
CA ALA A 58 -6.76 -8.36 -0.14
C ALA A 58 -5.53 -9.25 0.16
N ASN A 59 -4.32 -8.72 0.01
CA ASN A 59 -3.07 -9.43 0.30
C ASN A 59 -2.96 -9.78 1.79
N THR A 60 -3.38 -8.87 2.68
CA THR A 60 -3.39 -9.11 4.13
C THR A 60 -4.33 -10.26 4.49
N VAL A 61 -5.55 -10.22 3.97
CA VAL A 61 -6.55 -11.27 4.16
C VAL A 61 -6.05 -12.61 3.62
N LEU A 62 -5.48 -12.61 2.42
CA LEU A 62 -4.92 -13.80 1.80
C LEU A 62 -3.75 -14.38 2.59
N ALA A 63 -2.83 -13.53 3.08
CA ALA A 63 -1.72 -13.95 3.91
C ALA A 63 -2.22 -14.64 5.18
N LEU A 64 -3.22 -14.09 5.86
CA LEU A 64 -3.83 -14.71 7.03
C LEU A 64 -4.51 -16.06 6.70
N LEU A 65 -5.25 -16.14 5.59
CA LEU A 65 -5.90 -17.38 5.15
C LEU A 65 -4.89 -18.49 4.82
N ASN A 66 -3.74 -18.13 4.24
CA ASN A 66 -2.66 -19.06 3.93
C ASN A 66 -1.83 -19.46 5.17
N HIS A 67 -2.02 -18.77 6.30
CA HIS A 67 -1.34 -19.05 7.57
C HIS A 67 -2.36 -19.21 8.72
N PRO A 68 -3.11 -20.33 8.77
CA PRO A 68 -4.20 -20.53 9.74
C PRO A 68 -3.79 -20.38 11.20
N ALA A 69 -2.54 -20.71 11.55
CA ALA A 69 -2.01 -20.53 12.90
C ALA A 69 -1.91 -19.04 13.28
N GLU A 70 -1.45 -18.18 12.37
CA GLU A 70 -1.39 -16.73 12.59
C GLU A 70 -2.81 -16.12 12.61
N LEU A 71 -3.70 -16.60 11.74
CA LEU A 71 -5.11 -16.20 11.78
C LEU A 71 -5.80 -16.58 13.09
N ALA A 72 -5.53 -17.78 13.64
CA ALA A 72 -6.06 -18.21 14.92
C ALA A 72 -5.55 -17.32 16.07
N LYS A 73 -4.23 -17.05 16.12
CA LYS A 73 -3.64 -16.11 17.09
C LYS A 73 -4.31 -14.74 17.05
N LEU A 74 -4.53 -14.20 15.85
CA LEU A 74 -5.17 -12.89 15.68
C LEU A 74 -6.63 -12.88 16.14
N ARG A 75 -7.36 -13.98 15.94
CA ARG A 75 -8.74 -14.13 16.45
C ARG A 75 -8.78 -14.22 17.98
N GLU A 76 -7.84 -14.93 18.59
CA GLU A 76 -7.72 -15.06 20.05
C GLU A 76 -7.25 -13.76 20.71
N ALA A 77 -6.40 -12.99 20.02
CA ALA A 77 -5.86 -11.73 20.52
C ALA A 77 -6.02 -10.60 19.49
N PRO A 78 -7.20 -9.95 19.41
CA PRO A 78 -7.46 -8.85 18.49
C PRO A 78 -6.52 -7.63 18.64
N GLY A 79 -5.83 -7.51 19.78
CA GLY A 79 -4.77 -6.53 19.99
C GLY A 79 -3.56 -6.70 19.06
N LEU A 80 -3.41 -7.86 18.42
CA LEU A 80 -2.34 -8.14 17.45
C LEU A 80 -2.61 -7.55 16.05
N VAL A 81 -3.77 -6.91 15.81
CA VAL A 81 -4.14 -6.43 14.47
C VAL A 81 -3.07 -5.54 13.84
N ARG A 82 -2.47 -4.63 14.62
CA ARG A 82 -1.40 -3.76 14.14
C ARG A 82 -0.15 -4.57 13.71
N GLY A 83 0.22 -5.58 14.48
CA GLY A 83 1.33 -6.48 14.14
C GLY A 83 1.05 -7.27 12.87
N ALA A 84 -0.18 -7.75 12.69
CA ALA A 84 -0.62 -8.43 11.47
C ALA A 84 -0.57 -7.52 10.24
N VAL A 85 -1.00 -6.25 10.37
CA VAL A 85 -0.91 -5.27 9.28
C VAL A 85 0.54 -4.98 8.90
N GLU A 86 1.40 -4.69 9.87
CA GLU A 86 2.84 -4.45 9.61
C GLU A 86 3.54 -5.66 8.99
N GLU A 87 3.25 -6.86 9.48
CA GLU A 87 3.82 -8.08 8.91
C GLU A 87 3.28 -8.35 7.50
N SER A 88 2.00 -8.06 7.23
CA SER A 88 1.44 -8.21 5.88
C SER A 88 2.05 -7.24 4.87
N LEU A 89 2.30 -5.99 5.30
CA LEU A 89 2.96 -4.99 4.49
C LEU A 89 4.39 -5.41 4.17
N ARG A 90 5.09 -6.06 5.11
CA ARG A 90 6.41 -6.64 4.86
C ARG A 90 6.31 -7.85 3.91
N PHE A 91 5.47 -8.82 4.26
CA PHE A 91 5.47 -10.16 3.68
C PHE A 91 4.88 -10.20 2.27
N GLU A 92 3.75 -9.52 2.04
CA GLU A 92 3.02 -9.45 0.77
C GLU A 92 2.63 -8.00 0.45
N PRO A 93 3.61 -7.12 0.19
CA PRO A 93 3.33 -5.73 -0.14
C PRO A 93 2.54 -5.63 -1.44
N SER A 94 1.53 -4.75 -1.47
CA SER A 94 0.83 -4.42 -2.71
C SER A 94 1.73 -3.71 -3.72
N VAL A 95 2.81 -3.05 -3.28
CA VAL A 95 3.83 -2.42 -4.12
C VAL A 95 5.10 -3.26 -4.13
N LEU A 96 5.41 -3.87 -5.28
CA LEU A 96 6.55 -4.77 -5.46
C LEU A 96 7.84 -4.05 -5.84
N SER A 97 7.76 -2.95 -6.57
CA SER A 97 8.93 -2.20 -7.01
C SER A 97 8.66 -0.71 -7.20
N LEU A 98 9.71 0.09 -7.02
CA LEU A 98 9.72 1.52 -7.30
C LEU A 98 10.85 1.82 -8.28
N SER A 99 10.59 2.60 -9.33
CA SER A 99 11.61 2.97 -10.32
C SER A 99 12.20 4.35 -10.07
N ARG A 100 13.47 4.53 -10.44
CA ARG A 100 14.17 5.82 -10.49
C ARG A 100 14.96 5.91 -11.78
N MET A 101 15.09 7.11 -12.32
CA MET A 101 15.98 7.38 -13.46
C MET A 101 17.29 7.94 -12.91
N CYS A 102 18.41 7.38 -13.35
CA CYS A 102 19.75 7.83 -12.97
C CYS A 102 20.03 9.21 -13.59
N LYS A 103 20.39 10.20 -12.78
CA LYS A 103 20.63 11.59 -13.24
C LYS A 103 22.06 11.84 -13.73
N SER A 104 22.99 10.96 -13.41
CA SER A 104 24.40 11.02 -13.80
C SER A 104 25.03 9.66 -13.54
N ASP A 105 26.05 9.29 -14.31
CA ASP A 105 26.79 8.04 -14.11
C ASP A 105 27.15 7.80 -12.63
N THR A 106 26.82 6.61 -12.13
CA THR A 106 27.02 6.24 -10.73
C THR A 106 27.28 4.75 -10.57
N GLU A 107 27.51 4.32 -9.34
CA GLU A 107 27.74 2.91 -8.99
C GLU A 107 26.89 2.51 -7.78
N ILE A 108 26.18 1.39 -7.89
CA ILE A 108 25.39 0.80 -6.82
C ILE A 108 26.00 -0.57 -6.51
N ARG A 109 26.65 -0.70 -5.34
CA ARG A 109 27.23 -1.98 -4.86
C ARG A 109 28.16 -2.65 -5.90
N GLY A 110 29.00 -1.88 -6.60
CA GLY A 110 29.87 -2.41 -7.65
C GLY A 110 29.28 -2.40 -9.06
N ALA A 111 27.97 -2.20 -9.21
CA ALA A 111 27.31 -2.16 -10.51
C ALA A 111 27.24 -0.73 -11.05
N ARG A 112 27.83 -0.50 -12.23
CA ARG A 112 27.72 0.79 -12.93
C ARG A 112 26.29 1.01 -13.43
N VAL A 113 25.78 2.22 -13.21
CA VAL A 113 24.49 2.69 -13.71
C VAL A 113 24.74 4.00 -14.44
N SER A 114 24.51 4.00 -15.76
CA SER A 114 24.70 5.18 -16.60
C SER A 114 23.57 6.19 -16.43
N GLU A 115 23.85 7.44 -16.72
CA GLU A 115 22.86 8.50 -16.86
C GLU A 115 21.69 8.06 -17.78
N GLY A 116 20.46 8.40 -17.40
CA GLY A 116 19.24 8.04 -18.11
C GLY A 116 18.76 6.60 -17.92
N GLN A 117 19.55 5.71 -17.31
CA GLN A 117 19.11 4.35 -17.03
C GLN A 117 18.06 4.31 -15.91
N PHE A 118 17.06 3.44 -16.06
CA PHE A 118 16.10 3.14 -15.00
C PHE A 118 16.65 2.08 -14.05
N VAL A 119 16.53 2.34 -12.76
CA VAL A 119 16.81 1.40 -11.67
C VAL A 119 15.49 1.09 -10.97
N PHE A 120 15.19 -0.20 -10.82
CA PHE A 120 14.02 -0.68 -10.08
C PHE A 120 14.47 -1.17 -8.70
N ALA A 121 14.03 -0.49 -7.65
CA ALA A 121 14.16 -0.95 -6.28
C ALA A 121 13.09 -2.01 -6.02
N MET A 122 13.49 -3.26 -5.89
CA MET A 122 12.59 -4.40 -5.65
C MET A 122 12.17 -4.45 -4.17
N ILE A 123 11.10 -3.73 -3.84
CA ILE A 123 10.56 -3.59 -2.47
C ILE A 123 10.21 -4.95 -1.86
N ALA A 124 9.53 -5.81 -2.62
CA ALA A 124 9.18 -7.15 -2.13
C ALA A 124 10.41 -7.98 -1.78
N ALA A 125 11.50 -7.86 -2.56
CA ALA A 125 12.76 -8.56 -2.26
C ALA A 125 13.46 -7.97 -1.03
N ALA A 126 13.52 -6.63 -0.91
CA ALA A 126 14.11 -5.97 0.25
C ALA A 126 13.38 -6.31 1.55
N ASN A 127 12.06 -6.48 1.51
CA ASN A 127 11.27 -6.90 2.67
C ASN A 127 11.47 -8.38 3.07
N ARG A 128 12.18 -9.15 2.23
CA ARG A 128 12.57 -10.55 2.48
C ARG A 128 14.10 -10.71 2.64
N ASP A 129 14.84 -9.61 2.84
CA ASP A 129 16.29 -9.67 2.99
C ASP A 129 16.69 -10.38 4.31
N PRO A 130 17.41 -11.52 4.26
CA PRO A 130 17.86 -12.22 5.47
C PRO A 130 18.89 -11.43 6.30
N GLY A 131 19.53 -10.42 5.73
CA GLY A 131 20.39 -9.48 6.47
C GLY A 131 19.60 -8.49 7.33
N LEU A 132 18.29 -8.34 7.09
CA LEU A 132 17.41 -7.45 7.82
C LEU A 132 16.36 -8.19 8.65
N PHE A 133 15.88 -9.36 8.20
CA PHE A 133 14.83 -10.12 8.86
C PHE A 133 15.26 -11.56 9.10
N SER A 134 15.17 -12.02 10.36
CA SER A 134 15.29 -13.44 10.68
C SER A 134 14.11 -14.23 10.10
N GLU A 135 14.38 -15.37 9.47
CA GLU A 135 13.37 -16.19 8.78
C GLU A 135 12.47 -15.31 7.88
N PRO A 136 13.03 -14.65 6.85
CA PRO A 136 12.33 -13.61 6.11
C PRO A 136 11.08 -14.13 5.38
N ASP A 137 11.09 -15.42 5.01
CA ASP A 137 9.98 -16.10 4.34
C ASP A 137 8.93 -16.69 5.30
N ARG A 138 9.07 -16.47 6.61
CA ARG A 138 8.05 -16.80 7.60
C ARG A 138 7.16 -15.59 7.87
N PHE A 139 5.85 -15.76 7.67
CA PHE A 139 4.82 -14.81 8.10
C PHE A 139 4.57 -14.96 9.60
N ASP A 140 4.88 -13.92 10.38
CA ASP A 140 4.75 -13.89 11.84
C ASP A 140 4.18 -12.56 12.32
N ILE A 141 2.90 -12.54 12.74
CA ILE A 141 2.22 -11.30 13.14
C ILE A 141 2.73 -10.72 14.46
N THR A 142 3.60 -11.45 15.17
CA THR A 142 4.20 -11.05 16.44
C THR A 142 5.60 -10.47 16.28
N ARG A 143 6.10 -10.41 15.03
CA ARG A 143 7.42 -9.84 14.69
C ARG A 143 7.51 -8.39 15.16
N GLN A 144 8.47 -8.11 16.04
CA GLN A 144 8.70 -6.77 16.62
C GLN A 144 9.40 -5.80 15.65
N GLN A 145 9.98 -6.31 14.56
CA GLN A 145 10.75 -5.53 13.58
C GLN A 145 9.96 -5.40 12.27
N SER A 146 9.33 -4.23 12.04
CA SER A 146 8.67 -3.90 10.77
C SER A 146 9.29 -2.68 10.09
N ARG A 147 10.62 -2.62 10.00
CA ARG A 147 11.32 -1.61 9.16
C ARG A 147 11.27 -1.98 7.67
N HIS A 148 10.10 -2.40 7.19
CA HIS A 148 9.88 -2.75 5.81
C HIS A 148 9.86 -1.49 4.92
N LEU A 149 10.12 -1.66 3.62
CA LEU A 149 10.22 -0.57 2.65
C LEU A 149 8.95 -0.39 1.81
N THR A 150 7.84 -1.02 2.18
CA THR A 150 6.55 -0.96 1.47
C THR A 150 6.05 0.47 1.19
N PHE A 151 6.35 1.41 2.08
CA PHE A 151 6.00 2.82 1.92
C PHE A 151 7.14 3.69 1.35
N GLY A 152 8.20 3.05 0.86
CA GLY A 152 9.42 3.72 0.41
C GLY A 152 10.18 4.40 1.56
N SER A 153 11.03 5.36 1.21
CA SER A 153 11.86 6.12 2.16
C SER A 153 12.27 7.48 1.58
N GLY A 154 12.70 8.38 2.45
CA GLY A 154 13.23 9.70 2.07
C GLY A 154 12.13 10.68 1.67
N ALA A 155 12.45 11.59 0.74
CA ALA A 155 11.54 12.68 0.32
C ALA A 155 10.20 12.19 -0.27
N HIS A 156 10.16 10.94 -0.75
CA HIS A 156 8.96 10.32 -1.32
C HIS A 156 8.39 9.21 -0.41
N TYR A 157 8.63 9.27 0.90
CA TYR A 157 7.94 8.38 1.83
C TYR A 157 6.42 8.57 1.67
N CYS A 158 5.69 7.45 1.60
CA CYS A 158 4.26 7.46 1.27
C CYS A 158 3.47 8.35 2.25
N PRO A 159 2.82 9.44 1.78
CA PRO A 159 2.00 10.28 2.64
C PRO A 159 0.73 9.56 3.13
N GLY A 160 0.27 8.55 2.37
CA GLY A 160 -0.90 7.71 2.71
C GLY A 160 -0.59 6.58 3.69
N ALA A 161 0.65 6.41 4.15
CA ALA A 161 1.02 5.27 5.00
C ALA A 161 0.18 5.13 6.29
N PRO A 162 -0.21 6.22 7.00
CA PRO A 162 -1.12 6.11 8.14
C PRO A 162 -2.54 5.69 7.74
N LEU A 163 -3.02 6.16 6.59
CA LEU A 163 -4.35 5.85 6.09
C LEU A 163 -4.46 4.37 5.67
N ILE A 164 -3.48 3.87 4.91
CA ILE A 164 -3.44 2.45 4.49
C ILE A 164 -3.46 1.53 5.71
N ARG A 165 -2.67 1.84 6.75
CA ARG A 165 -2.67 1.07 7.99
C ARG A 165 -4.07 1.04 8.62
N MET A 166 -4.68 2.21 8.78
CA MET A 166 -6.03 2.32 9.33
C MET A 166 -7.04 1.54 8.50
N GLU A 167 -7.04 1.67 7.17
CA GLU A 167 -7.97 0.96 6.29
C GLU A 167 -7.83 -0.55 6.41
N VAL A 168 -6.60 -1.07 6.46
CA VAL A 168 -6.36 -2.52 6.62
C VAL A 168 -6.76 -2.98 8.04
N GLU A 169 -6.42 -2.22 9.08
CA GLU A 169 -6.81 -2.54 10.46
C GLU A 169 -8.33 -2.61 10.61
N GLU A 170 -9.06 -1.59 10.13
CA GLU A 170 -10.52 -1.53 10.22
C GLU A 170 -11.19 -2.58 9.32
N SER A 171 -10.62 -2.87 8.15
CA SER A 171 -11.10 -3.96 7.30
C SER A 171 -10.99 -5.32 8.00
N LEU A 172 -9.88 -5.59 8.68
CA LEU A 172 -9.70 -6.83 9.46
C LEU A 172 -10.69 -6.90 10.63
N ARG A 173 -10.88 -5.81 11.37
CA ARG A 173 -11.88 -5.75 12.46
C ARG A 173 -13.28 -6.05 11.95
N ALA A 174 -13.68 -5.41 10.85
CA ALA A 174 -14.98 -5.65 10.22
C ALA A 174 -15.13 -7.10 9.77
N LEU A 175 -14.12 -7.67 9.09
CA LEU A 175 -14.15 -9.06 8.63
C LEU A 175 -14.18 -10.09 9.77
N PHE A 176 -13.56 -9.80 10.92
CA PHE A 176 -13.62 -10.69 12.09
C PHE A 176 -14.91 -10.57 12.91
N SER A 177 -15.72 -9.54 12.67
CA SER A 177 -17.09 -9.47 13.20
C SER A 177 -18.05 -10.44 12.50
N LEU A 178 -17.68 -10.94 11.31
CA LEU A 178 -18.46 -11.91 10.55
C LEU A 178 -18.25 -13.34 11.08
N PRO A 179 -19.18 -14.28 10.79
CA PRO A 179 -18.96 -15.70 11.03
C PRO A 179 -17.66 -16.19 10.40
N ARG A 180 -17.11 -17.31 10.88
CA ARG A 180 -15.88 -17.89 10.33
C ARG A 180 -15.99 -18.01 8.80
N TRP A 181 -14.95 -17.59 8.10
CA TRP A 181 -14.85 -17.63 6.65
C TRP A 181 -13.52 -18.26 6.23
N GLU A 182 -13.53 -18.86 5.05
CA GLU A 182 -12.37 -19.51 4.44
C GLU A 182 -12.35 -19.24 2.93
N LEU A 183 -11.19 -19.47 2.31
CA LEU A 183 -11.02 -19.28 0.87
C LEU A 183 -11.96 -20.24 0.11
N ALA A 184 -12.73 -19.70 -0.83
CA ALA A 184 -13.67 -20.49 -1.63
C ALA A 184 -12.97 -21.23 -2.78
N GLU A 185 -11.89 -20.67 -3.32
CA GLU A 185 -11.15 -21.18 -4.47
C GLU A 185 -9.64 -21.16 -4.18
N PRO A 186 -8.91 -22.28 -4.35
CA PRO A 186 -7.48 -22.34 -4.01
C PRO A 186 -6.60 -21.55 -5.00
N THR A 187 -7.07 -21.31 -6.22
CA THR A 187 -6.32 -20.65 -7.27
C THR A 187 -6.79 -19.21 -7.43
N LEU A 188 -5.85 -18.28 -7.43
CA LEU A 188 -6.12 -16.85 -7.61
C LEU A 188 -5.65 -16.37 -8.97
N SER A 189 -6.43 -15.46 -9.57
CA SER A 189 -5.99 -14.69 -10.72
C SER A 189 -5.35 -13.39 -10.25
N TYR A 190 -4.20 -13.05 -10.82
CA TYR A 190 -3.52 -11.76 -10.62
C TYR A 190 -3.62 -10.89 -11.88
N ALA A 191 -4.66 -11.10 -12.70
CA ALA A 191 -4.93 -10.26 -13.86
C ALA A 191 -5.03 -8.79 -13.44
N GLY A 192 -4.23 -7.93 -14.08
CA GLY A 192 -4.10 -6.51 -13.73
C GLY A 192 -2.94 -6.17 -12.79
N SER A 193 -2.33 -7.17 -12.13
CA SER A 193 -1.03 -6.98 -11.47
C SER A 193 0.08 -6.77 -12.51
N ASN A 194 1.13 -6.07 -12.10
CA ASN A 194 2.29 -5.76 -12.94
C ASN A 194 3.58 -5.78 -12.10
N LEU A 195 4.69 -5.24 -12.62
CA LEU A 195 5.98 -5.23 -11.92
C LEU A 195 6.00 -4.31 -10.68
N GLN A 196 5.12 -3.31 -10.63
CA GLN A 196 5.01 -2.33 -9.54
C GLN A 196 3.91 -2.71 -8.56
N ASP A 197 2.76 -3.18 -9.02
CA ASP A 197 1.59 -3.44 -8.18
C ASP A 197 1.15 -4.91 -8.21
N ARG A 198 0.76 -5.44 -7.05
CA ARG A 198 0.30 -6.81 -6.88
C ARG A 198 -0.94 -6.89 -6.00
N GLY A 199 -1.98 -7.50 -6.55
CA GLY A 199 -3.17 -7.93 -5.81
C GLY A 199 -3.99 -8.92 -6.63
N PRO A 200 -4.71 -9.83 -5.97
CA PRO A 200 -5.61 -10.74 -6.68
C PRO A 200 -6.76 -9.95 -7.32
N SER A 201 -7.15 -10.31 -8.53
CA SER A 201 -8.28 -9.69 -9.24
C SER A 201 -9.63 -9.97 -8.56
N SER A 202 -9.70 -11.05 -7.77
CA SER A 202 -10.80 -11.34 -6.87
C SER A 202 -10.35 -12.24 -5.72
N LEU A 203 -10.98 -12.10 -4.56
CA LEU A 203 -10.77 -12.97 -3.40
C LEU A 203 -12.11 -13.48 -2.90
N ARG A 204 -12.50 -14.68 -3.34
CA ARG A 204 -13.79 -15.27 -2.99
C ARG A 204 -13.67 -16.06 -1.70
N VAL A 205 -14.58 -15.81 -0.77
CA VAL A 205 -14.65 -16.50 0.53
C VAL A 205 -15.99 -17.21 0.67
N ARG A 206 -16.01 -18.27 1.48
CA ARG A 206 -17.22 -18.99 1.87
C ARG A 206 -17.33 -19.07 3.39
N PHE A 207 -18.56 -19.14 3.88
CA PHE A 207 -18.86 -19.36 5.29
C PHE A 207 -19.17 -20.85 5.49
N PRO A 208 -18.27 -21.65 6.09
CA PRO A 208 -18.58 -23.04 6.41
C PRO A 208 -19.80 -23.13 7.32
N ALA A 209 -20.60 -24.17 7.14
CA ALA A 209 -21.70 -24.48 8.05
C ALA A 209 -21.15 -24.71 9.47
N ALA A 210 -21.90 -24.23 10.47
CA ALA A 210 -21.57 -24.34 11.89
C ALA A 210 -21.49 -25.80 12.36
#